data_AF-A0A352FTP9-F1
#
_entry.id   AF-A0A352FTP9-F1
#
_cell.length_a   1.000
_cell.length_b   1.000
_cell.length_c   1.000
_cell.angle_alpha   90.00
_cell.angle_beta   90.00
_cell.angle_gamma   90.00
#
_symmetry.space_group_name_H-M   'P 1'
#
loop_
_entity.id
_entity.type
_entity.pdbx_description
1 polymer ?
#
loop_
_entity_poly.entity_id
_entity_poly.type
_entity_poly.pdbx_seq_one_letter_code
_entity_poly.pdbx_strand_id
1 'polypeptide(L)'
;MKISFSRYLAIVLGILTPLAETIRRWSTWRENPPALFDDYILGAFLLYGAWRVGRDARSGQRFLAAAWAFMCGMAYGSFFEQLHRYRIGMADPAPISSGWIALIKGVGFGLGILALVFSLWPLPQSENSRI
;
A
#
# COMPACT_ATOMS: atom_id res chain seq x y z
N MET A 1 8.56 15.69 9.02
CA MET A 1 8.48 15.62 7.54
C MET A 1 8.38 14.18 7.01
N LYS A 2 9.36 13.29 7.26
CA LYS A 2 9.36 11.91 6.71
C LYS A 2 8.12 11.09 7.08
N ILE A 3 7.76 11.06 8.37
CA ILE A 3 6.55 10.36 8.82
C ILE A 3 5.26 11.00 8.30
N SER A 4 5.25 12.32 8.09
CA SER A 4 4.10 13.04 7.52
C SER A 4 3.85 12.65 6.07
N PHE A 5 4.92 12.53 5.27
CA PHE A 5 4.85 12.01 3.91
C PHE A 5 4.32 10.57 3.88
N SER A 6 4.92 9.69 4.70
CA SER A 6 4.48 8.29 4.80
C SER A 6 3.01 8.18 5.20
N ARG A 7 2.55 9.02 6.15
CA ARG A 7 1.14 9.08 6.56
C ARG A 7 0.22 9.55 5.42
N TYR A 8 0.57 10.62 4.72
CA TYR A 8 -0.24 11.13 3.62
C TYR A 8 -0.37 10.10 2.50
N LEU A 9 0.74 9.47 2.14
CA LEU A 9 0.76 8.42 1.13
C LEU A 9 -0.07 7.19 1.55
N ALA A 10 -0.10 6.85 2.85
CA ALA A 10 -0.94 5.77 3.37
C ALA A 10 -2.43 6.10 3.27
N ILE A 11 -2.82 7.36 3.46
CA ILE A 11 -4.21 7.80 3.25
C ILE A 11 -4.59 7.66 1.77
N VAL A 12 -3.75 8.20 0.88
CA VAL A 12 -3.99 8.16 -0.56
C VAL A 12 -4.09 6.73 -1.06
N LEU A 13 -3.07 5.90 -0.79
CA LEU A 13 -3.07 4.51 -1.24
C LEU A 13 -4.13 3.66 -0.53
N GLY A 14 -4.39 3.91 0.76
CA GLY A 14 -5.40 3.18 1.51
C GLY A 14 -6.83 3.41 1.02
N ILE A 15 -7.08 4.51 0.30
CA ILE A 15 -8.36 4.78 -0.38
C ILE A 15 -8.30 4.27 -1.83
N LEU A 16 -7.25 4.62 -2.56
CA LEU A 16 -7.18 4.34 -4.00
C LEU A 16 -7.08 2.84 -4.32
N THR A 17 -6.40 2.05 -3.49
CA THR A 17 -6.21 0.61 -3.76
C THR A 17 -7.55 -0.17 -3.76
N PRO A 18 -8.39 -0.14 -2.70
CA PRO A 18 -9.69 -0.80 -2.75
C PRO A 18 -10.60 -0.27 -3.86
N LEU A 19 -10.57 1.04 -4.15
CA LEU A 19 -11.38 1.62 -5.21
C LEU A 19 -10.95 1.14 -6.60
N ALA A 20 -9.65 1.12 -6.87
CA ALA A 20 -9.09 0.65 -8.13
C ALA A 20 -9.43 -0.82 -8.35
N GLU A 21 -9.32 -1.65 -7.30
CA GLU A 21 -9.64 -3.08 -7.40
C GLU A 21 -11.13 -3.33 -7.59
N THR A 22 -11.97 -2.54 -6.92
CA THR A 22 -13.43 -2.58 -7.12
C THR A 22 -13.80 -2.29 -8.57
N ILE A 23 -13.19 -1.27 -9.19
CA ILE A 23 -13.42 -0.96 -10.61
C ILE A 23 -12.90 -2.08 -11.50
N ARG A 24 -11.70 -2.59 -11.22
CA ARG A 24 -11.04 -3.62 -12.04
C ARG A 24 -11.78 -4.95 -12.05
N ARG A 25 -12.37 -5.33 -10.91
CA ARG A 25 -13.08 -6.60 -10.73
C ARG A 25 -14.60 -6.44 -10.71
N TRP A 26 -15.15 -5.27 -11.06
CA TRP A 26 -16.60 -5.04 -10.95
C TRP A 26 -17.45 -6.06 -11.73
N SER A 27 -16.97 -6.52 -12.88
CA SER A 27 -17.65 -7.54 -13.69
C SER A 27 -17.34 -8.98 -13.27
N THR A 28 -16.27 -9.21 -12.50
CA THR A 28 -15.70 -10.54 -12.19
C THR A 28 -15.56 -10.81 -10.69
N TRP A 29 -16.14 -9.98 -9.82
CA TRP A 29 -15.91 -10.03 -8.37
C TRP A 29 -16.34 -11.36 -7.71
N ARG A 30 -17.24 -12.11 -8.36
CA ARG A 30 -17.69 -13.44 -7.91
C ARG A 30 -16.71 -14.57 -8.24
N GLU A 31 -15.80 -14.36 -9.18
CA GLU A 31 -14.87 -15.39 -9.66
C GLU A 31 -13.73 -15.63 -8.68
N ASN A 32 -13.28 -14.58 -7.99
CA ASN A 32 -12.27 -14.67 -6.93
C ASN A 32 -12.50 -13.61 -5.85
N PRO A 33 -13.51 -13.79 -4.98
CA PRO A 33 -13.83 -12.84 -3.92
C PRO A 33 -12.66 -12.53 -2.97
N PRO A 34 -11.82 -13.51 -2.55
CA PRO A 34 -10.67 -13.22 -1.70
C PRO A 34 -9.72 -12.14 -2.25
N ALA A 35 -9.53 -12.11 -3.56
CA ALA A 35 -8.67 -11.14 -4.24
C ALA A 35 -9.33 -9.76 -4.46
N LEU A 36 -10.57 -9.57 -3.96
CA LEU A 36 -11.15 -8.25 -3.79
C LEU A 36 -10.95 -7.80 -2.34
N PHE A 37 -11.14 -8.71 -1.37
CA PHE A 37 -11.08 -8.37 0.06
C PHE A 37 -9.68 -8.04 0.56
N ASP A 38 -8.64 -8.61 -0.05
CA ASP A 38 -7.25 -8.32 0.31
C ASP A 38 -6.89 -6.83 0.14
N ASP A 39 -7.36 -6.17 -0.93
CA ASP A 39 -7.14 -4.73 -1.13
C ASP A 39 -7.93 -3.86 -0.14
N TYR A 40 -9.11 -4.31 0.31
CA TYR A 40 -9.83 -3.65 1.40
C TYR A 40 -9.12 -3.80 2.75
N ILE A 41 -8.57 -4.98 3.04
CA ILE A 41 -7.78 -5.24 4.26
C ILE A 41 -6.51 -4.38 4.25
N LEU A 42 -5.82 -4.34 3.11
CA LEU A 42 -4.67 -3.47 2.89
C LEU A 42 -5.03 -2.00 3.14
N GLY A 43 -6.14 -1.54 2.54
CA GLY A 43 -6.64 -0.18 2.72
C GLY A 43 -6.93 0.15 4.18
N ALA A 44 -7.60 -0.75 4.89
CA ALA A 44 -7.91 -0.61 6.31
C ALA A 44 -6.63 -0.50 7.17
N PHE A 45 -5.61 -1.32 6.90
CA PHE A 45 -4.34 -1.26 7.63
C PHE A 45 -3.60 0.05 7.40
N LEU A 46 -3.52 0.52 6.15
CA LEU A 46 -2.88 1.79 5.82
C LEU A 46 -3.60 2.97 6.48
N LEU A 47 -4.93 3.01 6.40
CA LEU A 47 -5.74 4.06 7.02
C LEU A 47 -5.65 4.02 8.56
N TYR A 48 -5.66 2.83 9.15
CA TYR A 48 -5.48 2.67 10.60
C TYR A 48 -4.11 3.17 11.06
N GLY A 49 -3.03 2.77 10.37
CA GLY A 49 -1.68 3.24 10.65
C GLY A 49 -1.56 4.77 10.53
N ALA A 50 -2.13 5.34 9.47
CA ALA A 50 -2.15 6.79 9.25
C ALA A 50 -2.95 7.54 10.33
N TRP A 51 -4.07 6.97 10.77
CA TRP A 51 -4.87 7.51 11.87
C TRP A 51 -4.11 7.47 13.20
N ARG A 52 -3.47 6.33 13.53
CA ARG A 52 -2.67 6.19 14.75
C ARG A 52 -1.54 7.21 14.82
N VAL A 53 -0.78 7.39 13.74
CA VAL A 53 0.27 8.42 13.65
C VAL A 53 -0.29 9.83 13.79
N GLY A 54 -1.50 10.08 13.28
CA GLY A 54 -2.17 11.36 13.43
C GLY A 54 -2.59 11.69 14.86
N ARG A 55 -2.76 10.68 15.73
CA ARG A 55 -3.08 10.85 17.15
C ARG A 55 -1.82 11.03 17.99
N ASP A 56 -0.84 10.16 17.77
CA ASP A 56 0.44 10.21 18.45
C ASP A 56 1.50 9.60 17.52
N ALA A 57 2.45 10.43 17.09
CA ALA A 57 3.43 10.01 16.09
C ALA A 57 4.32 8.88 16.62
N ARG A 58 4.71 8.91 17.90
CA ARG A 58 5.70 7.99 18.48
C ARG A 58 5.14 6.58 18.67
N SER A 59 3.96 6.46 19.25
CA SER A 59 3.24 5.19 19.40
C SER A 59 2.58 4.72 18.11
N GLY A 60 2.21 5.65 17.23
CA GLY A 60 1.56 5.36 15.94
C GLY A 60 2.52 4.81 14.88
N GLN A 61 3.79 5.20 14.95
CA GLN A 61 4.82 4.85 13.97
C GLN A 61 4.89 3.35 13.68
N ARG A 62 4.86 2.50 14.72
CA ARG A 62 4.92 1.04 14.57
C ARG A 62 3.74 0.46 13.78
N PHE A 63 2.54 1.03 13.93
CA PHE A 63 1.35 0.56 13.21
C PHE A 63 1.42 0.95 11.74
N LEU A 64 1.89 2.17 11.45
CA LEU A 64 2.11 2.61 10.08
C LEU A 64 3.20 1.79 9.39
N ALA A 65 4.29 1.47 10.09
CA ALA A 65 5.34 0.60 9.58
C ALA A 65 4.84 -0.83 9.30
N ALA A 66 4.04 -1.40 10.21
CA ALA A 66 3.42 -2.71 10.00
C ALA A 66 2.49 -2.71 8.76
N ALA A 67 1.69 -1.67 8.59
CA ALA A 67 0.83 -1.53 7.41
C ALA A 67 1.64 -1.43 6.11
N TRP A 68 2.74 -0.66 6.10
CA TRP A 68 3.62 -0.59 4.94
C TRP A 68 4.38 -1.88 4.66
N ALA A 69 4.79 -2.62 5.69
CA ALA A 69 5.43 -3.93 5.53
C ALA A 69 4.45 -4.94 4.92
N PHE A 70 3.21 -4.95 5.39
CA PHE A 70 2.14 -5.76 4.80
C PHE A 70 1.91 -5.39 3.32
N MET A 71 1.80 -4.09 3.03
CA MET A 71 1.69 -3.58 1.66
C MET A 71 2.84 -4.04 0.77
N CYS A 72 4.08 -3.96 1.25
CA CYS A 72 5.26 -4.39 0.49
C CYS A 72 5.22 -5.89 0.18
N GLY A 73 4.80 -6.72 1.13
CA GLY A 73 4.64 -8.16 0.92
C GLY A 73 3.60 -8.48 -0.15
N MET A 74 2.44 -7.82 -0.09
CA MET A 74 1.36 -7.94 -1.08
C MET A 74 1.82 -7.45 -2.47
N ALA A 75 2.43 -6.26 -2.51
CA ALA A 75 2.87 -5.63 -3.75
C ALA A 75 3.99 -6.42 -4.43
N TYR A 76 4.90 -7.05 -3.66
CA TYR A 76 5.89 -7.97 -4.19
C TYR A 76 5.22 -9.11 -4.97
N GLY A 77 4.32 -9.85 -4.33
CA GLY A 77 3.61 -10.96 -4.98
C GLY A 77 2.85 -10.49 -6.22
N SER A 78 2.05 -9.44 -6.07
CA SER A 78 1.21 -8.89 -7.14
C SER A 78 2.00 -8.36 -8.34
N PHE A 79 3.15 -7.71 -8.12
CA PHE A 79 3.99 -7.19 -9.19
C PHE A 79 4.69 -8.32 -9.96
N PHE A 80 5.32 -9.27 -9.27
CA PHE A 80 6.04 -10.35 -9.94
C PHE A 80 5.09 -11.32 -10.65
N GLU A 81 3.90 -11.55 -10.09
CA GLU A 81 2.85 -12.30 -10.79
C GLU A 81 2.39 -11.56 -12.06
N GLN A 82 2.16 -10.24 -12.00
CA GLN A 82 1.81 -9.45 -13.18
C GLN A 82 2.90 -9.50 -14.25
N LEU A 83 4.16 -9.39 -13.83
CA LEU A 83 5.30 -9.42 -14.74
C LEU A 83 5.41 -10.79 -15.44
N HIS A 84 5.13 -11.88 -14.70
CA HIS A 84 5.05 -13.21 -15.28
C HIS A 84 3.92 -13.32 -16.30
N ARG A 85 2.70 -12.89 -15.95
CA ARG A 85 1.54 -12.88 -16.86
C ARG A 85 1.78 -12.06 -18.12
N TYR A 86 2.44 -10.90 -17.98
CA TYR A 86 2.83 -10.06 -19.10
C TYR A 86 3.80 -10.77 -20.05
N ARG A 87 4.82 -11.44 -19.51
CA ARG A 87 5.81 -12.18 -20.32
C ARG A 87 5.21 -13.31 -21.14
N ILE A 88 4.19 -13.99 -20.62
CA ILE A 88 3.51 -15.11 -21.28
C ILE A 88 2.28 -14.69 -22.10
N GLY A 89 2.02 -13.38 -22.24
CA GLY A 89 0.94 -12.86 -23.07
C GLY A 89 -0.47 -13.06 -22.49
N MET A 90 -0.61 -13.33 -21.18
CA MET A 90 -1.92 -13.42 -20.54
C MET A 90 -2.58 -12.04 -20.43
N ALA A 91 -3.86 -11.97 -20.80
CA ALA A 91 -4.68 -10.78 -20.63
C ALA A 91 -5.04 -10.56 -19.16
N ASP A 92 -5.06 -9.29 -18.73
CA ASP A 92 -5.57 -8.88 -17.42
C ASP A 92 -7.06 -8.50 -17.52
N PRO A 93 -7.88 -8.73 -16.48
CA PRO A 93 -9.26 -8.22 -16.43
C PRO A 93 -9.39 -6.70 -16.51
N ALA A 94 -8.32 -5.94 -16.22
CA ALA A 94 -8.38 -4.48 -16.24
C ALA A 94 -8.64 -3.90 -17.65
N PRO A 95 -9.30 -2.73 -17.75
CA PRO A 95 -9.57 -2.06 -19.03
C PRO A 95 -8.32 -1.41 -19.66
N ILE A 96 -7.11 -1.74 -19.20
CA ILE A 96 -5.84 -1.17 -19.65
C ILE A 96 -4.85 -2.30 -19.98
N SER A 97 -3.85 -2.01 -20.84
CA SER A 97 -2.89 -3.04 -21.25
C SER A 97 -2.12 -3.64 -20.07
N SER A 98 -1.82 -4.94 -20.12
CA SER A 98 -1.03 -5.64 -19.10
C SER A 98 0.32 -4.99 -18.79
N GLY A 99 0.95 -4.32 -19.76
CA GLY A 99 2.21 -3.59 -19.57
C GLY A 99 2.06 -2.35 -18.67
N TRP A 100 0.99 -1.57 -18.88
CA TRP A 100 0.65 -0.43 -18.02
C TRP A 100 0.34 -0.88 -16.58
N ILE A 101 -0.35 -2.01 -16.41
CA ILE A 101 -0.63 -2.58 -15.07
C ILE A 101 0.67 -2.97 -14.37
N ALA A 102 1.59 -3.63 -15.09
CA ALA A 102 2.89 -4.00 -14.54
C ALA A 102 3.67 -2.76 -14.09
N LEU A 103 3.68 -1.68 -14.88
CA LEU A 103 4.31 -0.42 -14.50
C LEU A 103 3.67 0.20 -13.25
N ILE A 104 2.34 0.28 -13.19
CA ILE A 104 1.61 0.84 -12.04
C ILE A 104 1.93 0.05 -10.77
N LYS A 105 1.89 -1.29 -10.84
CA LYS A 105 2.24 -2.17 -9.70
C LYS A 105 3.70 -1.98 -9.29
N GLY A 106 4.63 -1.86 -10.24
CA GLY A 106 6.05 -1.63 -9.96
C GLY A 106 6.30 -0.29 -9.28
N VAL A 107 5.70 0.79 -9.78
CA VAL A 107 5.78 2.12 -9.16
C VAL A 107 5.14 2.11 -7.77
N GLY A 108 3.96 1.51 -7.63
CA GLY A 108 3.28 1.36 -6.34
C GLY A 108 4.13 0.61 -5.33
N PHE A 109 4.78 -0.48 -5.74
CA PHE A 109 5.70 -1.24 -4.89
C PHE A 109 6.91 -0.40 -4.46
N GLY A 110 7.54 0.31 -5.39
CA GLY A 110 8.66 1.21 -5.07
C GLY A 110 8.26 2.31 -4.08
N LEU A 111 7.08 2.94 -4.27
CA LEU A 111 6.53 3.90 -3.34
C LEU A 111 6.25 3.29 -1.96
N GLY A 112 5.74 2.06 -1.92
CA GLY A 112 5.53 1.30 -0.68
C GLY A 112 6.82 1.09 0.11
N ILE A 113 7.91 0.70 -0.55
CA ILE A 113 9.24 0.53 0.08
C ILE A 113 9.73 1.87 0.64
N LEU A 114 9.66 2.95 -0.14
CA LEU A 114 10.06 4.28 0.34
C LEU A 114 9.23 4.73 1.54
N ALA A 115 7.93 4.49 1.51
CA ALA A 115 7.03 4.83 2.60
C ALA A 115 7.31 4.01 3.87
N LEU A 116 7.66 2.73 3.72
CA LEU A 116 8.11 1.86 4.81
C LEU A 116 9.40 2.41 5.43
N VAL A 117 10.42 2.70 4.61
CA VAL A 117 11.70 3.27 5.09
C VAL A 117 11.46 4.57 5.85
N PHE A 118 10.61 5.46 5.34
CA PHE A 118 10.26 6.70 6.02
C PHE A 118 9.44 6.50 7.29
N SER A 119 8.62 5.45 7.36
CA SER A 119 7.89 5.08 8.56
C SER A 119 8.79 4.49 9.65
N LEU A 120 9.94 3.92 9.30
CA LEU A 120 10.92 3.40 10.25
C LEU A 120 11.95 4.45 10.69
N TRP A 121 11.97 5.61 10.05
CA TRP A 121 12.95 6.65 10.36
C TRP A 121 12.75 7.20 11.78
N PRO A 122 13.83 7.38 12.57
CA PRO A 122 13.72 7.92 13.92
C PRO A 122 12.99 9.26 13.96
N LEU A 123 12.05 9.38 14.90
CA LEU A 123 11.37 10.64 15.18
C LEU A 123 12.31 11.58 15.96
N PRO A 124 12.19 12.91 15.76
CA PRO A 124 12.91 13.88 16.58
C PRO A 124 12.65 13.61 18.06
N GLN A 125 13.70 13.60 18.88
CA GLN A 125 13.54 13.52 20.32
C GLN A 125 12.93 14.84 20.81
N SER A 126 11.84 14.77 21.59
CA SER A 126 11.36 15.94 22.32
C SER A 126 12.39 16.28 23.40
N GLU A 127 12.94 17.49 23.37
CA GLU A 127 13.96 18.00 24.30
C GLU A 127 13.58 17.94 25.80
N ASN A 128 12.36 17.55 26.15
CA ASN A 128 11.81 17.59 27.51
C ASN A 128 12.19 16.41 28.43
N SER A 129 13.36 15.80 28.24
CA SER A 129 13.87 14.73 29.14
C SER A 129 15.17 15.08 29.86
N ARG A 130 15.57 16.36 29.83
CA ARG A 130 16.58 16.90 30.74
C ARG A 130 15.86 17.61 31.89
N ILE A 131 15.49 16.84 32.91
CA ILE A 131 15.30 17.33 34.28
C ILE A 131 16.68 17.27 34.94
#